data_AF-A0A9N9QZT3-F1
#
_entry.id   AF-A0A9N9QZT3-F1
#
_cell.length_a   1.000
_cell.length_b   1.000
_cell.length_c   1.000
_cell.angle_alpha   90.00
_cell.angle_beta   90.00
_cell.angle_gamma   90.00
#
_symmetry.space_group_name_H-M   'P 1'
#
loop_
_entity.id
_entity.type
_entity.pdbx_description
1 polymer ?
#
loop_
_entity_poly.entity_id
_entity_poly.type
_entity_poly.pdbx_seq_one_letter_code
_entity_poly.pdbx_strand_id
1 'polypeptide(L)'
;MLHQQNQYQIAISNQKDNEVVIVCDFSENYEAKLANEVQSLHFGASKNQITLHTGMVFWRDESQSFCTISESNNHRPAAIWAHLTPIINIIKNRTPNVTILHFYTDGPSSQYRQKNNFYLLTEFTKKLGFDYATWSYFESGHGKSVADGIGGCVKRTLDRKVSQGVDVADAEDAHKILNECLKVTKVFLIKESDIDEITEIFPNTVPPLKGTLQIHQVVTQKDQTTIKFRNISCFCGPVRGQ
;
A
#
# COMPACT_ATOMS: atom_id res chain seq x y z
N MET A 1 9.07 8.09 -18.64
CA MET A 1 10.16 8.07 -17.65
C MET A 1 10.22 9.29 -16.72
N LEU A 2 10.86 10.43 -17.05
CA LEU A 2 10.84 11.65 -16.18
C LEU A 2 9.41 12.14 -15.87
N HIS A 3 8.50 11.94 -16.83
CA HIS A 3 7.10 12.34 -16.69
C HIS A 3 6.41 11.74 -15.46
N GLN A 4 6.50 10.43 -15.21
CA GLN A 4 5.80 9.83 -14.06
C GLN A 4 6.33 10.35 -12.73
N GLN A 5 7.65 10.51 -12.63
CA GLN A 5 8.27 11.09 -11.44
C GLN A 5 7.85 12.54 -11.24
N ASN A 6 7.79 13.34 -12.30
CA ASN A 6 7.30 14.72 -12.21
C ASN A 6 5.83 14.79 -11.79
N GLN A 7 4.97 13.93 -12.35
CA GLN A 7 3.56 13.88 -11.96
C GLN A 7 3.39 13.41 -10.52
N TYR A 8 4.21 12.47 -10.06
CA TYR A 8 4.27 12.08 -8.66
C TYR A 8 4.64 13.28 -7.76
N GLN A 9 5.71 14.02 -8.10
CA GLN A 9 6.09 15.21 -7.34
C GLN A 9 4.97 16.26 -7.32
N ILE A 10 4.31 16.50 -8.47
CA ILE A 10 3.14 17.39 -8.54
C ILE A 10 2.01 16.87 -7.66
N ALA A 11 1.75 15.56 -7.66
CA ALA A 11 0.71 14.92 -6.85
C ALA A 11 0.94 15.18 -5.36
N ILE A 12 2.17 15.02 -4.88
CA ILE A 12 2.51 15.11 -3.46
C ILE A 12 2.88 16.52 -2.94
N SER A 13 3.01 17.52 -3.81
CA SER A 13 3.37 18.90 -3.42
C SER A 13 2.24 19.92 -3.54
N ASN A 14 1.19 19.62 -4.32
CA ASN A 14 0.12 20.56 -4.66
C ASN A 14 -1.28 20.04 -4.26
N GLN A 15 -1.40 19.31 -3.15
CA GLN A 15 -2.66 18.77 -2.66
C GLN A 15 -3.60 19.87 -2.20
N LYS A 16 -4.89 19.65 -2.44
CA LYS A 16 -5.95 20.43 -1.84
C LYS A 16 -6.38 19.87 -0.48
N ASP A 17 -7.08 20.65 0.32
CA ASP A 17 -7.53 20.24 1.67
C ASP A 17 -8.45 19.01 1.65
N ASN A 18 -9.17 18.79 0.56
CA ASN A 18 -10.07 17.66 0.37
C ASN A 18 -9.41 16.48 -0.36
N GLU A 19 -8.10 16.55 -0.62
CA GLU A 19 -7.33 15.55 -1.35
C GLU A 19 -6.27 14.90 -0.46
N VAL A 20 -6.08 13.59 -0.62
CA VAL A 20 -5.00 12.84 0.03
C VAL A 20 -4.31 11.94 -0.97
N VAL A 21 -2.99 11.81 -0.85
CA VAL A 21 -2.17 10.89 -1.64
C VAL A 21 -1.61 9.79 -0.75
N ILE A 22 -1.78 8.53 -1.13
CA ILE A 22 -1.15 7.37 -0.51
C ILE A 22 -0.07 6.87 -1.47
N VAL A 23 1.16 6.82 -0.99
CA VAL A 23 2.29 6.20 -1.69
C VAL A 23 2.65 4.93 -0.94
N CYS A 24 2.58 3.78 -1.57
CA CYS A 24 2.84 2.52 -0.88
C CYS A 24 3.42 1.43 -1.79
N ASP A 25 4.10 0.49 -1.16
CA ASP A 25 4.61 -0.71 -1.80
C ASP A 25 4.75 -1.85 -0.78
N PHE A 26 4.80 -3.09 -1.27
CA PHE A 26 5.23 -4.23 -0.46
C PHE A 26 6.75 -4.23 -0.40
N SER A 27 7.30 -4.11 0.80
CA SER A 27 8.69 -4.47 1.03
C SER A 27 8.84 -5.98 0.85
N GLU A 28 10.00 -6.41 0.38
CA GLU A 28 10.41 -7.81 0.51
C GLU A 28 10.12 -8.31 1.93
N ASN A 29 9.50 -9.49 1.99
CA ASN A 29 9.06 -10.14 3.21
C ASN A 29 10.22 -10.25 4.21
N TYR A 30 9.91 -10.01 5.48
CA TYR A 30 10.88 -10.18 6.54
C TYR A 30 10.91 -11.64 6.97
N GLU A 31 12.07 -12.27 6.90
CA GLU A 31 12.26 -13.59 7.49
C GLU A 31 12.29 -13.48 9.01
N ALA A 32 11.41 -14.22 9.69
CA ALA A 32 11.40 -14.35 11.14
C ALA A 32 12.76 -14.84 11.64
N LYS A 33 13.23 -14.25 12.74
CA LYS A 33 14.56 -14.50 13.31
C LYS A 33 14.45 -14.60 14.81
N LEU A 34 15.07 -15.65 15.35
CA LEU A 34 15.25 -15.80 16.79
C LEU A 34 16.62 -15.23 17.16
N ALA A 35 16.74 -14.63 18.34
CA ALA A 35 17.98 -14.04 18.78
C ALA A 35 19.05 -15.10 19.12
N ASN A 36 18.61 -16.26 19.58
CA ASN A 36 19.46 -17.44 19.78
C ASN A 36 19.01 -18.56 18.83
N GLU A 37 19.52 -18.57 17.59
CA GLU A 37 19.25 -19.68 16.68
C GLU A 37 20.08 -20.91 17.07
N VAL A 38 19.41 -22.01 17.44
CA VAL A 38 20.05 -23.32 17.52
C VAL A 38 20.44 -23.71 16.09
N GLN A 39 21.70 -24.13 15.86
CA GLN A 39 22.24 -24.45 14.53
C GLN A 39 21.35 -25.38 13.68
N SER A 40 20.47 -26.16 14.29
CA SER A 40 19.50 -27.04 13.61
C SER A 40 18.38 -26.29 12.84
N LEU A 41 18.00 -25.07 13.24
CA LEU A 41 17.00 -24.27 12.50
C LEU A 41 17.58 -23.66 11.21
N HIS A 42 18.89 -23.44 11.16
CA HIS A 42 19.59 -22.86 10.00
C HIS A 42 19.57 -23.75 8.74
N PHE A 43 19.35 -25.07 8.89
CA PHE A 43 19.52 -26.04 7.80
C PHE A 43 18.25 -26.81 7.39
N GLY A 44 17.08 -26.55 8.00
CA GLY A 44 15.91 -27.41 7.73
C GLY A 44 14.50 -26.86 7.96
N ALA A 45 14.33 -25.67 8.56
CA ALA A 45 13.00 -25.08 8.75
C ALA A 45 12.82 -23.90 7.79
N SER A 46 11.73 -23.89 7.01
CA SER A 46 11.29 -22.67 6.34
C SER A 46 11.06 -21.62 7.42
N LYS A 47 11.88 -20.57 7.47
CA LYS A 47 11.65 -19.45 8.39
C LYS A 47 10.30 -18.83 8.03
N ASN A 48 9.47 -18.54 9.03
CA ASN A 48 8.21 -17.84 8.79
C ASN A 48 8.51 -16.51 8.09
N GLN A 49 7.75 -16.20 7.06
CA GLN A 49 7.89 -14.95 6.32
C GLN A 49 6.76 -14.01 6.74
N ILE A 50 7.13 -12.78 7.04
CA ILE A 50 6.22 -11.73 7.47
C ILE A 50 6.10 -10.71 6.34
N THR A 51 4.89 -10.50 5.85
CA THR A 51 4.61 -9.49 4.83
C THR A 51 4.63 -8.10 5.46
N LEU A 52 5.33 -7.17 4.81
CA LEU A 52 5.41 -5.76 5.20
C LEU A 52 4.92 -4.87 4.06
N HIS A 53 3.75 -4.26 4.23
CA HIS A 53 3.26 -3.22 3.33
C HIS A 53 3.55 -1.86 3.93
N THR A 54 4.33 -1.04 3.24
CA THR A 54 4.86 0.22 3.79
C THR A 54 4.51 1.38 2.89
N GLY A 55 4.38 2.56 3.49
CA GLY A 55 4.01 3.72 2.71
C GLY A 55 3.89 5.00 3.53
N MET A 56 3.48 6.04 2.83
CA MET A 56 3.25 7.36 3.40
C MET A 56 1.94 7.93 2.87
N VAL A 57 1.17 8.50 3.78
CA VAL A 57 0.00 9.32 3.46
C VAL A 57 0.45 10.78 3.43
N PHE A 58 0.09 11.51 2.38
CA PHE A 58 0.35 12.94 2.22
C PHE A 58 -0.97 13.70 2.20
N TRP A 59 -1.14 14.59 3.17
CA TRP A 59 -2.08 15.71 3.14
C TRP A 59 -1.35 16.95 2.57
N ARG A 60 -2.04 18.09 2.50
CA ARG A 60 -1.45 19.36 2.02
C ARG A 60 -0.21 19.77 2.81
N ASP A 61 -0.29 19.78 4.14
CA ASP A 61 0.75 20.36 5.00
C ASP A 61 1.45 19.33 5.90
N GLU A 62 1.09 18.04 5.78
CA GLU A 62 1.64 16.99 6.63
C GLU A 62 1.70 15.66 5.90
N SER A 63 2.61 14.79 6.36
CA SER A 63 2.72 13.42 5.93
C SER A 63 2.82 12.45 7.11
N GLN A 64 2.26 11.25 6.97
CA GLN A 64 2.30 10.19 7.98
C GLN A 64 2.83 8.89 7.35
N SER A 65 3.96 8.40 7.82
CA SER A 65 4.44 7.06 7.46
C SER A 65 3.58 5.98 8.12
N PHE A 66 3.44 4.83 7.45
CA PHE A 66 2.79 3.67 8.00
C PHE A 66 3.48 2.36 7.59
N CYS A 67 3.22 1.32 8.35
CA CYS A 67 3.56 -0.06 8.04
C CYS A 67 2.39 -0.95 8.46
N THR A 68 1.93 -1.82 7.56
CA THR A 68 0.95 -2.87 7.89
C THR A 68 1.60 -4.24 7.71
N ILE A 69 1.36 -5.13 8.66
CA ILE A 69 2.13 -6.37 8.87
C ILE A 69 1.17 -7.55 8.83
N SER A 70 1.54 -8.64 8.17
CA SER A 70 0.73 -9.86 8.14
C SER A 70 1.58 -11.12 8.11
N GLU A 71 1.05 -12.20 8.69
CA GLU A 71 1.50 -13.59 8.46
C GLU A 71 1.22 -14.04 7.01
N SER A 72 0.20 -13.44 6.37
CA SER A 72 -0.19 -13.80 5.01
C SER A 72 0.86 -13.33 4.01
N ASN A 73 1.37 -14.23 3.18
CA ASN A 73 2.25 -13.91 2.05
C ASN A 73 1.47 -13.51 0.79
N ASN A 74 0.18 -13.23 0.93
CA ASN A 74 -0.69 -12.83 -0.16
C ASN A 74 -0.45 -11.36 -0.51
N HIS A 75 0.02 -11.08 -1.73
CA HIS A 75 0.16 -9.72 -2.27
C HIS A 75 -0.88 -9.37 -3.33
N ARG A 76 -1.96 -10.16 -3.43
CA ARG A 76 -3.03 -9.97 -4.41
C ARG A 76 -4.01 -8.86 -3.95
N PRO A 77 -4.94 -8.41 -4.81
CA PRO A 77 -5.72 -7.20 -4.53
C PRO A 77 -6.58 -7.24 -3.26
N ALA A 78 -7.13 -8.40 -2.84
CA ALA A 78 -7.81 -8.48 -1.55
C ALA A 78 -6.88 -8.10 -0.40
N ALA A 79 -5.67 -8.66 -0.38
CA ALA A 79 -4.67 -8.38 0.64
C ALA A 79 -4.23 -6.90 0.58
N ILE A 80 -3.98 -6.36 -0.61
CA ILE A 80 -3.68 -4.92 -0.79
C ILE A 80 -4.72 -4.05 -0.09
N TRP A 81 -6.01 -4.32 -0.32
CA TRP A 81 -7.10 -3.53 0.27
C TRP A 81 -7.29 -3.80 1.76
N ALA A 82 -7.04 -5.02 2.25
CA ALA A 82 -6.97 -5.29 3.70
C ALA A 82 -5.86 -4.45 4.35
N HIS A 83 -4.66 -4.43 3.76
CA HIS A 83 -3.54 -3.60 4.20
C HIS A 83 -3.80 -2.08 4.11
N LEU A 84 -4.66 -1.63 3.19
CA LEU A 84 -5.04 -0.21 3.05
C LEU A 84 -6.20 0.22 3.96
N THR A 85 -7.09 -0.70 4.35
CA THR A 85 -8.27 -0.42 5.18
C THR A 85 -7.95 0.39 6.45
N PRO A 86 -6.99 0.01 7.32
CA PRO A 86 -6.69 0.81 8.51
C PRO A 86 -6.15 2.21 8.15
N ILE A 87 -5.43 2.35 7.03
CA ILE A 87 -4.88 3.64 6.58
C ILE A 87 -5.99 4.57 6.11
N ILE A 88 -6.95 4.04 5.35
CA ILE A 88 -8.15 4.75 4.91
C ILE A 88 -9.01 5.17 6.11
N ASN A 89 -9.14 4.32 7.12
CA ASN A 89 -9.87 4.66 8.35
C ASN A 89 -9.22 5.84 9.08
N ILE A 90 -7.89 5.87 9.17
CA ILE A 90 -7.17 7.05 9.71
C ILE A 90 -7.50 8.29 8.91
N ILE A 91 -7.45 8.22 7.58
CA ILE A 91 -7.73 9.37 6.70
C ILE A 91 -9.15 9.89 6.94
N LYS A 92 -10.16 9.01 6.98
CA LYS A 92 -11.55 9.42 7.20
C LYS A 92 -11.79 9.99 8.60
N ASN A 93 -11.17 9.40 9.63
CA ASN A 93 -11.29 9.90 11.01
C ASN A 93 -10.59 11.25 11.21
N ARG A 94 -9.41 11.43 10.60
CA ARG A 94 -8.60 12.63 10.73
C ARG A 94 -9.12 13.79 9.87
N THR A 95 -9.56 13.48 8.66
CA THR A 95 -10.02 14.47 7.66
C THR A 95 -11.37 14.02 7.08
N PRO A 96 -12.48 14.22 7.81
CA PRO A 96 -13.80 13.78 7.34
C PRO A 96 -14.26 14.42 6.02
N ASN A 97 -13.75 15.61 5.71
CA ASN A 97 -14.06 16.36 4.49
C ASN A 97 -13.24 15.93 3.26
N VAL A 98 -12.38 14.90 3.39
CA VAL A 98 -11.64 14.36 2.25
C VAL A 98 -12.61 13.67 1.29
N THR A 99 -12.64 14.16 0.06
CA THR A 99 -13.49 13.64 -1.00
C THR A 99 -12.71 13.02 -2.15
N ILE A 100 -11.39 13.20 -2.21
CA ILE A 100 -10.55 12.74 -3.31
C ILE A 100 -9.36 11.93 -2.76
N LEU A 101 -9.15 10.74 -3.33
CA LEU A 101 -8.07 9.83 -2.93
C LEU A 101 -7.18 9.46 -4.11
N HIS A 102 -5.87 9.65 -3.96
CA HIS A 102 -4.88 9.28 -4.96
C HIS A 102 -3.95 8.20 -4.43
N PHE A 103 -3.75 7.12 -5.19
CA PHE A 103 -2.75 6.10 -4.91
C PHE A 103 -1.58 6.24 -5.89
N TYR A 104 -0.38 5.99 -5.38
CA TYR A 104 0.85 5.84 -6.15
C TYR A 104 1.57 4.59 -5.68
N THR A 105 1.79 3.63 -6.58
CA THR A 105 2.47 2.37 -6.29
C THR A 105 3.34 1.95 -7.45
N ASP A 106 4.14 0.91 -7.24
CA ASP A 106 4.74 0.18 -8.34
C ASP A 106 3.69 -0.53 -9.19
N GLY A 107 4.08 -0.91 -10.41
CA GLY A 107 3.18 -1.46 -11.43
C GLY A 107 3.24 -2.97 -11.71
N PRO A 108 3.69 -3.89 -10.83
CA PRO A 108 3.67 -5.31 -11.18
C PRO A 108 2.24 -5.81 -11.36
N SER A 109 2.00 -6.54 -12.45
CA SER A 109 0.66 -7.06 -12.79
C SER A 109 0.21 -8.22 -11.91
N SER A 110 1.11 -8.77 -11.10
CA SER A 110 0.79 -9.73 -10.04
C SER A 110 0.14 -9.07 -8.80
N GLN A 111 0.31 -7.75 -8.62
CA GLN A 111 -0.12 -7.01 -7.43
C GLN A 111 -1.01 -5.80 -7.80
N TYR A 112 -0.45 -4.59 -7.92
CA TYR A 112 -1.26 -3.36 -8.02
C TYR A 112 -1.88 -3.11 -9.40
N ARG A 113 -1.18 -3.44 -10.49
CA ARG A 113 -1.62 -3.12 -11.86
C ARG A 113 -2.37 -4.30 -12.49
N GLN A 114 -3.55 -4.60 -11.96
CA GLN A 114 -4.39 -5.69 -12.46
C GLN A 114 -5.88 -5.42 -12.31
N LYS A 115 -6.67 -6.15 -13.12
CA LYS A 115 -8.13 -6.01 -13.23
C LYS A 115 -8.88 -6.04 -11.88
N ASN A 116 -8.47 -6.92 -10.97
CA ASN A 116 -9.13 -7.08 -9.67
C ASN A 116 -8.87 -5.86 -8.78
N ASN A 117 -7.70 -5.23 -8.87
CA ASN A 117 -7.43 -4.00 -8.14
C ASN A 117 -8.22 -2.81 -8.74
N PHE A 118 -8.39 -2.76 -10.06
CA PHE A 118 -9.21 -1.72 -10.70
C PHE A 118 -10.69 -1.83 -10.29
N TYR A 119 -11.18 -3.06 -10.14
CA TYR A 119 -12.51 -3.34 -9.62
C TYR A 119 -12.66 -2.84 -8.18
N LEU A 120 -11.77 -3.27 -7.27
CA LEU A 120 -11.83 -2.85 -5.87
C LEU A 120 -11.68 -1.34 -5.70
N LEU A 121 -10.84 -0.68 -6.51
CA LEU A 121 -10.76 0.77 -6.52
C LEU A 121 -12.12 1.44 -6.76
N THR A 122 -12.91 0.91 -7.71
CA THR A 122 -14.25 1.42 -7.99
C THR A 122 -15.21 1.16 -6.84
N GLU A 123 -15.24 -0.07 -6.32
CA GLU A 123 -16.12 -0.44 -5.21
C GLU A 123 -15.83 0.38 -3.95
N PHE A 124 -14.56 0.53 -3.57
CA PHE A 124 -14.18 1.28 -2.38
C PHE A 124 -14.36 2.79 -2.55
N THR A 125 -14.17 3.33 -3.76
CA THR A 125 -14.49 4.75 -4.03
C THR A 125 -15.96 5.03 -3.73
N LYS A 126 -16.86 4.16 -4.21
CA LYS A 126 -18.29 4.25 -3.96
C LYS A 126 -18.64 4.01 -2.49
N LYS A 127 -18.17 2.89 -1.92
CA LYS A 127 -18.48 2.47 -0.53
C LYS A 127 -18.05 3.50 0.50
N LEU A 128 -16.90 4.15 0.29
CA LEU A 128 -16.32 5.12 1.22
C LEU A 128 -16.72 6.57 0.88
N GLY A 129 -17.55 6.76 -0.14
CA GLY A 129 -18.12 8.05 -0.52
C GLY A 129 -17.09 9.09 -0.97
N PHE A 130 -16.00 8.67 -1.62
CA PHE A 130 -15.10 9.60 -2.31
C PHE A 130 -15.75 10.03 -3.63
N ASP A 131 -15.64 11.31 -4.00
CA ASP A 131 -16.14 11.83 -5.28
C ASP A 131 -15.45 11.11 -6.44
N TYR A 132 -14.13 10.95 -6.33
CA TYR A 132 -13.33 10.15 -7.24
C TYR A 132 -12.04 9.66 -6.59
N ALA A 133 -11.47 8.60 -7.15
CA ALA A 133 -10.16 8.12 -6.80
C ALA A 133 -9.30 7.83 -8.03
N THR A 134 -7.98 7.91 -7.85
CA THR A 134 -7.02 7.60 -8.92
C THR A 134 -5.99 6.61 -8.42
N TRP A 135 -5.54 5.71 -9.27
CA TRP A 135 -4.39 4.86 -9.01
C TRP A 135 -3.34 5.07 -10.08
N SER A 136 -2.18 5.59 -9.69
CA SER A 136 -1.06 5.90 -10.57
C SER A 136 0.09 4.91 -10.35
N TYR A 137 0.84 4.60 -11.40
CA TYR A 137 1.95 3.65 -11.37
C TYR A 137 3.29 4.31 -11.70
N PHE A 138 4.33 3.94 -10.94
CA PHE A 138 5.71 4.26 -11.31
C PHE A 138 6.17 3.45 -12.54
N GLU A 139 7.20 3.95 -13.21
CA GLU A 139 7.85 3.24 -14.34
C GLU A 139 8.73 2.12 -13.82
N SER A 140 8.73 0.98 -14.51
CA SER A 140 9.63 -0.13 -14.18
C SER A 140 11.10 0.30 -14.24
N GLY A 141 11.88 -0.04 -13.22
CA GLY A 141 13.35 0.10 -13.25
C GLY A 141 13.91 1.45 -12.77
N HIS A 142 13.14 2.28 -12.08
CA HIS A 142 13.62 3.57 -11.59
C HIS A 142 13.25 3.87 -10.14
N GLY A 143 14.23 4.44 -9.42
CA GLY A 143 14.08 5.24 -8.20
C GLY A 143 13.31 4.60 -7.04
N LYS A 144 14.00 4.31 -5.93
CA LYS A 144 13.34 3.93 -4.69
C LYS A 144 12.30 5.00 -4.28
N SER A 145 11.10 4.53 -3.96
CA SER A 145 10.02 5.35 -3.42
C SER A 145 10.25 5.67 -1.94
N VAL A 146 9.39 6.52 -1.37
CA VAL A 146 9.37 6.74 0.08
C VAL A 146 9.03 5.46 0.85
N ALA A 147 8.23 4.56 0.25
CA ALA A 147 7.86 3.28 0.85
C ALA A 147 9.10 2.40 1.08
N ASP A 148 10.01 2.33 0.11
CA ASP A 148 11.27 1.57 0.23
C ASP A 148 12.12 2.04 1.42
N GLY A 149 12.22 3.35 1.62
CA GLY A 149 12.95 3.94 2.75
C GLY A 149 12.34 3.55 4.10
N ILE A 150 11.00 3.53 4.17
CA ILE A 150 10.24 3.10 5.35
C ILE A 150 10.41 1.60 5.58
N GLY A 151 10.27 0.77 4.54
CA GLY A 151 10.53 -0.68 4.60
C GLY A 151 11.94 -1.00 5.11
N GLY A 152 12.96 -0.29 4.61
CA GLY A 152 14.33 -0.42 5.11
C GLY A 152 14.48 0.01 6.58
N CYS A 153 13.75 1.02 7.06
CA CYS A 153 13.74 1.42 8.47
C CYS A 153 13.05 0.36 9.36
N VAL A 154 11.91 -0.17 8.90
CA VAL A 154 11.15 -1.23 9.59
C VAL A 154 12.01 -2.47 9.77
N LYS A 155 12.59 -3.02 8.68
CA LYS A 155 13.43 -4.23 8.73
C LYS A 155 14.65 -4.06 9.62
N ARG A 156 15.37 -2.93 9.49
CA ARG A 156 16.52 -2.63 10.38
C ARG A 156 16.14 -2.52 11.85
N THR A 157 14.92 -2.06 12.15
CA THR A 157 14.45 -1.97 13.53
C THR A 157 14.24 -3.35 14.13
N LEU A 158 13.62 -4.26 13.38
CA LEU A 158 13.47 -5.68 13.76
C LEU A 158 14.84 -6.36 13.90
N ASP A 159 15.72 -6.25 12.90
CA ASP A 159 17.06 -6.84 12.93
C ASP A 159 17.88 -6.37 14.14
N ARG A 160 17.80 -5.07 14.47
CA ARG A 160 18.45 -4.52 15.65
C ARG A 160 17.92 -5.15 16.93
N LYS A 161 16.61 -5.41 17.03
CA LYS A 161 16.01 -6.05 18.21
C LYS A 161 16.42 -7.50 18.35
N VAL A 162 16.48 -8.24 17.23
CA VAL A 162 17.07 -9.59 17.18
C VAL A 162 18.51 -9.57 17.69
N SER A 163 19.34 -8.64 17.20
CA SER A 163 20.73 -8.51 17.67
C SER A 163 20.88 -8.16 19.16
N GLN A 164 19.80 -7.67 19.79
CA GLN A 164 19.74 -7.33 21.22
C GLN A 164 19.17 -8.46 22.09
N GLY A 165 18.93 -9.65 21.53
CA GLY A 165 18.38 -10.77 22.32
C GLY A 165 16.86 -10.92 22.24
N VAL A 166 16.17 -10.18 21.38
CA VAL A 166 14.69 -10.22 21.26
C VAL A 166 14.27 -11.04 20.04
N ASP A 167 13.48 -12.07 20.26
CA ASP A 167 12.94 -12.90 19.18
C ASP A 167 11.90 -12.13 18.34
N VAL A 168 11.88 -12.40 17.03
CA VAL A 168 10.82 -11.98 16.10
C VAL A 168 10.33 -13.25 15.40
N ALA A 169 9.42 -13.99 16.04
CA ALA A 169 8.98 -15.29 15.57
C ALA A 169 7.84 -15.20 14.55
N ASP A 170 6.99 -14.19 14.67
CA ASP A 170 5.77 -14.03 13.90
C ASP A 170 5.40 -12.55 13.67
N ALA A 171 4.30 -12.30 12.95
CA ALA A 171 3.81 -10.96 12.65
C ALA A 171 3.37 -10.18 13.89
N GLU A 172 2.89 -10.84 14.95
CA GLU A 172 2.46 -10.22 16.21
C GLU A 172 3.66 -9.69 17.00
N ASP A 173 4.74 -10.49 17.09
CA ASP A 173 6.02 -10.06 17.65
C ASP A 173 6.56 -8.83 16.91
N ALA A 174 6.58 -8.90 15.57
CA ALA A 174 7.02 -7.79 14.74
C ALA A 174 6.17 -6.54 14.97
N HIS A 175 4.84 -6.68 15.03
CA HIS A 175 3.91 -5.58 15.29
C HIS A 175 4.19 -4.92 16.64
N LYS A 176 4.28 -5.71 17.71
CA LYS A 176 4.56 -5.21 19.07
C LYS A 176 5.87 -4.43 19.10
N ILE A 177 6.95 -5.02 18.59
CA ILE A 177 8.27 -4.40 18.58
C ILE A 177 8.26 -3.09 17.81
N LEU A 178 7.66 -3.07 16.62
CA LEU A 178 7.62 -1.89 15.77
C LEU A 178 6.74 -0.79 16.36
N ASN A 179 5.61 -1.13 16.98
CA ASN A 179 4.74 -0.16 17.65
C ASN A 179 5.42 0.46 18.88
N GLU A 180 6.24 -0.30 19.59
CA GLU A 180 7.06 0.22 20.70
C GLU A 180 8.20 1.12 20.20
N CYS A 181 8.87 0.76 19.10
CA CYS A 181 10.09 1.43 18.64
C CYS A 181 9.85 2.61 17.68
N LEU A 182 8.86 2.51 16.79
CA LEU A 182 8.60 3.49 15.74
C LEU A 182 7.51 4.47 16.20
N LYS A 183 7.92 5.58 16.83
CA LYS A 183 6.98 6.58 17.35
C LYS A 183 6.27 7.40 16.27
N VAL A 184 6.92 7.57 15.12
CA VAL A 184 6.37 8.33 13.99
C VAL A 184 5.51 7.44 13.11
N THR A 185 6.02 6.28 12.69
CA THR A 185 5.31 5.36 11.78
C THR A 185 4.13 4.68 12.47
N LYS A 186 2.93 4.77 11.89
CA LYS A 186 1.77 3.99 12.37
C LYS A 186 1.88 2.54 11.96
N VAL A 187 1.72 1.62 12.90
CA VAL A 187 1.91 0.19 12.68
C VAL A 187 0.62 -0.58 12.93
N PHE A 188 0.17 -1.37 11.97
CA PHE A 188 -1.06 -2.18 12.08
C PHE A 188 -0.78 -3.63 11.73
N LEU A 189 -1.51 -4.53 12.40
CA LEU A 189 -1.54 -5.94 12.07
C LEU A 189 -2.75 -6.24 11.18
N ILE A 190 -2.55 -7.05 10.15
CA ILE A 190 -3.57 -7.54 9.22
C ILE A 190 -3.65 -9.05 9.35
N LYS A 191 -4.84 -9.55 9.69
CA LYS A 191 -5.14 -10.97 9.84
C LYS A 191 -5.64 -11.54 8.52
N GLU A 192 -5.57 -12.85 8.37
CA GLU A 192 -6.14 -13.54 7.20
C GLU A 192 -7.64 -13.26 7.07
N SER A 193 -8.38 -13.16 8.18
CA SER A 193 -9.80 -12.79 8.19
C SER A 193 -10.07 -11.43 7.54
N ASP A 194 -9.16 -10.46 7.70
CA ASP A 194 -9.32 -9.14 7.08
C ASP A 194 -9.18 -9.24 5.54
N ILE A 195 -8.36 -10.19 5.06
CA ILE A 195 -8.18 -10.48 3.63
C ILE A 195 -9.39 -11.24 3.08
N ASP A 196 -9.92 -12.19 3.85
CA ASP A 196 -11.11 -12.97 3.51
C ASP A 196 -12.32 -12.06 3.34
N GLU A 197 -12.54 -11.11 4.26
CA GLU A 197 -13.62 -10.11 4.17
C GLU A 197 -13.57 -9.29 2.87
N ILE A 198 -12.38 -8.92 2.40
CA ILE A 198 -12.24 -8.23 1.11
C ILE A 198 -12.46 -9.18 -0.07
N THR A 199 -12.07 -10.44 0.08
CA THR A 199 -12.21 -11.46 -0.96
C THR A 199 -13.69 -11.71 -1.29
N GLU A 200 -14.57 -11.65 -0.28
CA GLU A 200 -16.02 -11.78 -0.45
C GLU A 200 -16.67 -10.65 -1.29
N ILE A 201 -15.98 -9.52 -1.47
CA ILE A 201 -16.46 -8.40 -2.30
C ILE A 201 -16.35 -8.73 -3.80
N PHE A 202 -15.47 -9.66 -4.19
CA PHE A 202 -15.26 -9.94 -5.61
C PHE A 202 -16.47 -10.61 -6.27
N PRO A 203 -16.84 -10.18 -7.48
CA PRO A 203 -17.77 -10.94 -8.29
C PRO A 203 -17.08 -12.21 -8.80
N ASN A 204 -17.89 -13.19 -9.21
CA ASN A 204 -17.42 -14.46 -9.80
C ASN A 204 -16.45 -14.26 -10.98
N THR A 205 -16.58 -13.16 -11.72
CA THR A 205 -15.68 -12.84 -12.82
C THR A 205 -15.49 -11.34 -12.98
N VAL A 206 -14.23 -10.91 -13.00
CA VAL A 206 -13.83 -9.57 -13.41
C VAL A 206 -13.19 -9.66 -14.81
N PRO A 207 -13.69 -8.94 -15.82
CA PRO A 207 -13.13 -8.98 -17.17
C PRO A 207 -11.73 -8.35 -17.20
N PRO A 208 -10.77 -8.93 -17.95
CA PRO A 208 -9.46 -8.33 -18.11
C PRO A 208 -9.53 -7.06 -18.97
N LEU A 209 -8.75 -6.05 -18.62
CA LEU A 209 -8.61 -4.82 -19.40
C LEU A 209 -7.46 -4.95 -20.40
N LYS A 210 -7.75 -4.87 -21.70
CA LYS A 210 -6.72 -4.92 -22.75
C LYS A 210 -5.75 -3.76 -22.59
N GLY A 211 -4.45 -4.03 -22.75
CA GLY A 211 -3.42 -2.99 -22.63
C GLY A 211 -3.07 -2.61 -21.19
N THR A 212 -3.45 -3.41 -20.18
CA THR A 212 -3.14 -3.14 -18.76
C THR A 212 -1.69 -2.74 -18.50
N LEU A 213 -0.72 -3.34 -19.19
CA LEU A 213 0.71 -3.02 -19.02
C LEU A 213 1.12 -1.62 -19.51
N GLN A 214 0.30 -0.98 -20.35
CA GLN A 214 0.54 0.39 -20.83
C GLN A 214 -0.09 1.44 -19.92
N ILE A 215 -0.99 1.02 -19.02
CA ILE A 215 -1.72 1.91 -18.12
C ILE A 215 -0.78 2.41 -17.03
N HIS A 216 -0.76 3.72 -16.86
CA HIS A 216 -0.06 4.40 -15.78
C HIS A 216 -0.99 5.12 -14.82
N GLN A 217 -2.25 5.35 -15.20
CA GLN A 217 -3.25 5.91 -14.31
C GLN A 217 -4.61 5.31 -14.58
N VAL A 218 -5.30 4.89 -13.53
CA VAL A 218 -6.73 4.52 -13.52
C VAL A 218 -7.47 5.57 -12.72
N VAL A 219 -8.67 5.93 -13.18
CA VAL A 219 -9.55 6.92 -12.55
C VAL A 219 -10.94 6.32 -12.44
N THR A 220 -11.55 6.45 -11.27
CA THR A 220 -12.93 6.03 -11.00
C THR A 220 -13.68 7.14 -10.28
N GLN A 221 -15.00 7.19 -10.44
CA GLN A 221 -15.87 8.19 -9.84
C GLN A 221 -17.00 7.49 -9.09
N LYS A 222 -17.49 8.09 -8.01
CA LYS A 222 -18.51 7.51 -7.12
C LYS A 222 -19.73 6.93 -7.84
N ASP A 223 -20.22 7.66 -8.83
CA ASP A 223 -21.48 7.39 -9.51
C ASP A 223 -21.28 6.70 -10.88
N GLN A 224 -20.06 6.22 -11.17
CA GLN A 224 -19.74 5.57 -12.43
C GLN A 224 -19.45 4.08 -12.23
N THR A 225 -20.00 3.27 -13.14
CA THR A 225 -19.67 1.83 -13.27
C THR A 225 -18.53 1.60 -14.27
N THR A 226 -17.95 2.67 -14.78
CA THR A 226 -16.86 2.65 -15.76
C THR A 226 -15.60 3.21 -15.14
N ILE A 227 -14.46 2.68 -15.54
CA ILE A 227 -13.15 3.25 -15.24
C ILE A 227 -12.64 4.01 -16.45
N LYS A 228 -11.95 5.13 -16.19
CA LYS A 228 -11.12 5.80 -17.17
C LYS A 228 -9.67 5.41 -16.90
N PHE A 229 -8.84 5.39 -17.94
CA PHE A 229 -7.42 5.11 -17.78
C PHE A 229 -6.59 5.92 -18.76
N ARG A 230 -5.30 6.06 -18.44
CA ARG A 230 -4.32 6.78 -19.25
C ARG A 230 -3.02 6.01 -19.34
N ASN A 231 -2.36 6.17 -20.47
CA ASN A 231 -1.01 5.63 -20.68
C ASN A 231 0.07 6.47 -19.98
N ILE A 232 -0.28 7.66 -19.49
CA ILE A 232 0.57 8.52 -18.66
C ILE A 232 -0.27 9.17 -17.57
N SER A 233 0.26 9.33 -16.36
CA SER A 233 -0.46 10.08 -15.31
C SER A 233 -0.50 11.57 -15.66
N CYS A 234 -1.52 12.30 -15.22
CA CYS A 234 -1.47 13.77 -15.20
C CYS A 234 -2.25 14.32 -14.01
N PHE A 235 -1.61 15.26 -13.31
CA PHE A 235 -2.17 16.06 -12.21
C PHE A 235 -2.19 17.56 -12.58
N CYS A 236 -2.18 17.82 -13.88
CA CYS A 236 -1.86 19.10 -14.52
C CYS A 236 -3.09 20.03 -14.76
N GLY A 237 -4.20 19.83 -14.06
CA GLY A 237 -5.45 20.55 -14.26
C GLY A 237 -6.18 20.95 -12.97
N PRO A 238 -7.30 21.70 -13.07
CA PRO A 238 -8.07 22.14 -11.92
C PRO A 238 -8.70 20.98 -11.16
N VAL A 239 -9.07 19.91 -11.86
CA VAL A 239 -9.44 18.61 -11.27
C VAL A 239 -8.23 17.68 -11.41
N ARG A 240 -7.55 17.41 -10.29
CA ARG A 240 -6.25 16.74 -10.31
C ARG A 240 -6.43 15.24 -10.48
N GLY A 241 -5.65 14.63 -11.39
CA GLY A 241 -5.65 13.19 -11.60
C GLY A 241 -6.86 12.62 -12.37
N GLN A 242 -7.87 13.45 -12.66
CA GLN A 242 -9.08 13.06 -13.39
C GLN A 242 -8.93 13.29 -14.90
#